data_AF-A0A661W787-F1
#
_entry.id   AF-A0A661W787-F1
#
_cell.length_a   1.000
_cell.length_b   1.000
_cell.length_c   1.000
_cell.angle_alpha   90.00
_cell.angle_beta   90.00
_cell.angle_gamma   90.00
#
_symmetry.space_group_name_H-M   'P 1'
#
loop_
_entity.id
_entity.type
_entity.pdbx_description
1 polymer ?
#
loop_
_entity_poly.entity_id
_entity_poly.type
_entity_poly.pdbx_seq_one_letter_code
_entity_poly.pdbx_strand_id
1 'polypeptide(L)'
;MRTLITLLGTAPGTVTAAYYALCEQGYGPPERVVVVATDARETEECLKMIQGEFSRLEPAGPHLERVIVPIPDLEDDATTKEFQARVAEVLRRERDRPGNQVWLSIAGGRKSMAALAAMAAQLVGVDKMFHLYVARELEQHGDINQLLLDPDWQPRCLHPAKGKYTLVEVPFFELSVEQGQLRLLLEGRPDAFAHEIIRANPAILAQLPDDVVRTYWAYVTERYGLPPQYEELTVCIGPRPSPDADFPVTAYGEGTGDVRSEFAPLFTPDEVQEVIKVMGRSWPSAEQRKTVRDLGKRLFDGLLTGDLLRAYYHQHGWSSREGHRLRLRLRLAPDARLDGLPLRQVPWELLHDRREFLGLRRDHSIVRHPETDEPAGLVPVKGPLRVLIAAASPSDQVDLSGAEKVELQELYTGVQPLALRLVVDGLDDPPRTFEALKHRLAERRTHVLYFTGHGEPGGLVFEKDDGTADVRSAEEIGTLLAGRGVRLVVLNACYGAQAQAPDLNSVAETLVEAGVPAVVAMQSAILTGQASSLPAIRFANEFFFHLALGWPVDACVTEARIGMQDALPESLQWALPVCFMRTGDGRLFSFESDESD
;
A
#
# COMPACT_ATOMS: atom_id res chain seq x y z
N MET A 1 17.62 -33.57 9.36
CA MET A 1 16.73 -34.75 9.40
C MET A 1 15.72 -34.60 8.28
N ARG A 2 15.19 -35.69 7.75
CA ARG A 2 14.20 -35.77 6.69
C ARG A 2 13.06 -36.63 7.19
N THR A 3 11.88 -36.04 7.32
CA THR A 3 10.65 -36.74 7.67
C THR A 3 9.78 -36.87 6.43
N LEU A 4 9.42 -38.11 6.07
CA LEU A 4 8.34 -38.37 5.13
C LEU A 4 7.03 -38.51 5.92
N ILE A 5 6.09 -37.61 5.69
CA ILE A 5 4.70 -37.73 6.12
C ILE A 5 3.92 -38.35 4.97
N THR A 6 3.16 -39.41 5.24
CA THR A 6 2.40 -40.12 4.21
C THR A 6 1.01 -40.44 4.70
N LEU A 7 0.03 -40.34 3.81
CA LEU A 7 -1.31 -40.83 4.05
C LEU A 7 -1.35 -42.36 3.89
N LEU A 8 -2.21 -43.04 4.66
CA LEU A 8 -2.44 -44.48 4.53
C LEU A 8 -3.94 -44.77 4.49
N GLY A 9 -4.33 -45.53 3.46
CA GLY A 9 -5.63 -46.18 3.34
C GLY A 9 -5.48 -47.68 3.49
N THR A 10 -6.05 -48.43 2.55
CA THR A 10 -5.99 -49.90 2.55
C THR A 10 -4.79 -50.48 1.80
N ALA A 11 -3.92 -49.66 1.21
CA ALA A 11 -2.80 -50.13 0.40
C ALA A 11 -1.44 -49.82 1.05
N PRO A 12 -0.82 -50.76 1.79
CA PRO A 12 0.41 -50.51 2.54
C PRO A 12 1.62 -50.23 1.63
N GLY A 13 1.61 -50.77 0.41
CA GLY A 13 2.66 -50.55 -0.59
C GLY A 13 2.83 -49.08 -1.00
N THR A 14 1.82 -48.23 -0.80
CA THR A 14 1.93 -46.79 -1.08
C THR A 14 2.98 -46.10 -0.21
N VAL A 15 3.11 -46.53 1.05
CA VAL A 15 4.08 -45.97 2.01
C VAL A 15 5.50 -46.45 1.69
N THR A 16 5.68 -47.75 1.47
CA THR A 16 7.00 -48.33 1.21
C THR A 16 7.53 -47.93 -0.17
N ALA A 17 6.67 -47.89 -1.19
CA ALA A 17 7.04 -47.41 -2.53
C ALA A 17 7.43 -45.93 -2.53
N ALA A 18 6.75 -45.07 -1.76
CA ALA A 18 7.15 -43.67 -1.60
C ALA A 18 8.54 -43.55 -0.98
N TYR A 19 8.84 -44.35 0.05
CA TYR A 19 10.18 -44.42 0.64
C TYR A 19 11.25 -44.84 -0.39
N TYR A 20 11.02 -45.94 -1.12
CA TYR A 20 11.97 -46.40 -2.13
C TYR A 20 12.16 -45.39 -3.26
N ALA A 21 11.08 -44.72 -3.69
CA ALA A 21 11.16 -43.67 -4.71
C ALA A 21 12.06 -42.51 -4.28
N LEU A 22 11.95 -42.05 -3.03
CA LEU A 22 12.83 -41.00 -2.50
C LEU A 22 14.30 -41.44 -2.51
N CYS A 23 14.58 -42.68 -2.11
CA CYS A 23 15.93 -43.25 -2.12
C CYS A 23 16.52 -43.31 -3.54
N GLU A 24 15.72 -43.68 -4.54
CA GLU A 24 16.20 -43.90 -5.90
C GLU A 24 16.22 -42.66 -6.79
N GLN A 25 15.35 -41.68 -6.54
CA GLN A 25 15.16 -40.49 -7.39
C GLN A 25 16.00 -39.27 -6.95
N GLY A 26 16.97 -39.47 -6.05
CA GLY A 26 17.95 -38.44 -5.69
C GLY A 26 17.53 -37.51 -4.53
N TYR A 27 16.35 -37.70 -3.93
CA TYR A 27 15.96 -37.02 -2.69
C TYR A 27 16.70 -37.61 -1.47
N GLY A 28 17.00 -38.91 -1.53
CA GLY A 28 17.69 -39.69 -0.50
C GLY A 28 16.73 -40.24 0.58
N PRO A 29 17.22 -41.15 1.44
CA PRO A 29 16.38 -41.85 2.39
C PRO A 29 15.89 -40.92 3.51
N PRO A 30 14.57 -40.86 3.79
CA PRO A 30 14.10 -40.19 5.00
C PRO A 30 14.51 -40.98 6.24
N GLU A 31 14.93 -40.29 7.31
CA GLU A 31 15.29 -40.94 8.58
C GLU A 31 14.06 -41.23 9.45
N ARG A 32 12.92 -40.59 9.15
CA ARG A 32 11.64 -40.78 9.84
C ARG A 32 10.50 -40.92 8.83
N VAL A 33 9.58 -41.84 9.07
CA VAL A 33 8.31 -41.94 8.35
C VAL A 33 7.17 -41.76 9.34
N VAL A 34 6.34 -40.75 9.12
CA VAL A 34 5.12 -40.48 9.90
C VAL A 34 3.93 -40.87 9.05
N VAL A 35 3.20 -41.89 9.49
CA VAL A 35 2.01 -42.37 8.77
C VAL A 35 0.76 -41.77 9.40
N VAL A 36 -0.02 -41.06 8.58
CA VAL A 36 -1.34 -40.50 8.94
C VAL A 36 -2.42 -41.42 8.37
N ALA A 37 -3.20 -42.01 9.27
CA ALA A 37 -4.19 -43.03 8.89
C ALA A 37 -5.45 -42.98 9.78
N THR A 38 -6.55 -43.54 9.29
CA THR A 38 -7.79 -43.71 10.06
C THR A 38 -7.70 -44.90 11.03
N ASP A 39 -8.46 -44.86 12.12
CA ASP A 39 -8.52 -45.95 13.10
C ASP A 39 -9.46 -47.08 12.62
N ALA A 40 -8.97 -47.88 11.68
CA ALA A 40 -9.66 -49.03 11.11
C ALA A 40 -8.79 -50.29 11.22
N ARG A 41 -9.43 -51.47 11.27
CA ARG A 41 -8.75 -52.76 11.38
C ARG A 41 -7.81 -53.01 10.20
N GLU A 42 -8.24 -52.63 9.01
CA GLU A 42 -7.48 -52.68 7.76
C GLU A 42 -6.18 -51.88 7.85
N THR A 43 -6.23 -50.70 8.46
CA THR A 43 -5.07 -49.83 8.69
C THR A 43 -4.04 -50.48 9.61
N GLU A 44 -4.49 -51.17 10.66
CA GLU A 44 -3.59 -51.83 11.61
C GLU A 44 -2.78 -52.95 10.94
N GLU A 45 -3.42 -53.76 10.09
CA GLU A 45 -2.73 -54.79 9.30
C GLU A 45 -1.77 -54.18 8.27
N CYS A 46 -2.16 -53.09 7.61
CA CYS A 46 -1.27 -52.34 6.73
C CYS A 46 0.00 -51.88 7.46
N LEU A 47 -0.15 -51.32 8.65
CA LEU A 47 0.97 -50.83 9.46
C LEU A 47 1.92 -51.95 9.89
N LYS A 48 1.39 -53.14 10.25
CA LYS A 48 2.22 -54.31 10.55
C LYS A 48 3.07 -54.72 9.35
N MET A 49 2.48 -54.71 8.14
CA MET A 49 3.21 -55.02 6.90
C MET A 49 4.30 -53.99 6.59
N ILE A 50 4.00 -52.69 6.74
CA ILE A 50 4.97 -51.60 6.54
C ILE A 50 6.11 -51.72 7.54
N GLN A 51 5.81 -51.94 8.82
CA GLN A 51 6.81 -52.11 9.86
C GLN A 51 7.70 -53.32 9.60
N GLY A 52 7.10 -54.45 9.19
CA GLY A 52 7.84 -55.65 8.80
C GLY A 52 8.81 -55.41 7.64
N GLU A 53 8.42 -54.58 6.65
CA GLU A 53 9.30 -54.22 5.54
C GLU A 53 10.43 -53.27 5.98
N PHE A 54 10.14 -52.25 6.77
CA PHE A 54 11.16 -51.31 7.25
C PHE A 54 12.14 -51.93 8.24
N SER A 55 11.72 -52.89 9.07
CA SER A 55 12.64 -53.64 9.93
C SER A 55 13.67 -54.46 9.15
N ARG A 56 13.39 -54.84 7.88
CA ARG A 56 14.39 -55.51 7.01
C ARG A 56 15.49 -54.56 6.54
N LEU A 57 15.29 -53.25 6.67
CA LEU A 57 16.22 -52.21 6.25
C LEU A 57 17.16 -51.76 7.39
N GLU A 58 16.99 -52.25 8.62
CA GLU A 58 17.83 -51.88 9.77
C GLU A 58 19.30 -52.32 9.58
N PRO A 59 20.30 -51.50 10.00
CA PRO A 59 20.17 -50.25 10.75
C PRO A 59 19.97 -48.99 9.88
N ALA A 60 19.84 -49.13 8.56
CA ALA A 60 19.70 -48.01 7.61
C ALA A 60 18.24 -47.59 7.34
N GLY A 61 17.25 -48.32 7.88
CA GLY A 61 15.82 -48.08 7.69
C GLY A 61 15.29 -46.87 8.47
N PRO A 62 14.13 -46.32 8.06
CA PRO A 62 13.53 -45.18 8.74
C PRO A 62 12.91 -45.57 10.08
N HIS A 63 12.88 -44.65 11.03
CA HIS A 63 12.04 -44.79 12.21
C HIS A 63 10.56 -44.55 11.84
N LEU A 64 9.73 -45.58 12.00
CA LEU A 64 8.29 -45.49 11.75
C LEU A 64 7.56 -44.94 12.99
N GLU A 65 7.00 -43.74 12.87
CA GLU A 65 6.07 -43.18 13.84
C GLU A 65 4.63 -43.28 13.32
N ARG A 66 3.77 -43.91 14.12
CA ARG A 66 2.34 -44.02 13.82
C ARG A 66 1.61 -42.80 14.39
N VAL A 67 0.95 -42.02 13.54
CA VAL A 67 -0.04 -41.03 13.98
C VAL A 67 -1.41 -41.48 13.50
N ILE A 68 -2.12 -42.15 14.40
CA ILE A 68 -3.52 -42.52 14.17
C ILE A 68 -4.36 -41.28 14.39
N VAL A 69 -5.22 -41.00 13.42
CA VAL A 69 -6.28 -40.01 13.56
C VAL A 69 -7.57 -40.81 13.74
N PRO A 70 -8.05 -41.00 14.97
CA PRO A 70 -9.25 -41.78 15.25
C PRO A 70 -10.47 -41.00 14.82
N ILE A 71 -10.84 -41.15 13.55
CA ILE A 71 -12.05 -40.56 12.99
C ILE A 71 -12.71 -41.68 12.18
N PRO A 72 -14.03 -41.88 12.33
CA PRO A 72 -14.79 -42.70 11.39
C PRO A 72 -14.65 -42.14 9.97
N ASP A 73 -15.22 -42.83 9.00
CA ASP A 73 -15.08 -42.44 7.62
C ASP A 73 -15.43 -40.95 7.37
N LEU A 74 -14.70 -40.27 6.46
CA LEU A 74 -14.96 -38.87 6.09
C LEU A 74 -16.34 -38.77 5.43
N GLU A 75 -17.37 -38.68 6.24
CA GLU A 75 -18.79 -38.77 5.87
C GLU A 75 -19.50 -37.42 6.02
N ASP A 76 -18.97 -36.54 6.87
CA ASP A 76 -19.61 -35.27 7.25
C ASP A 76 -18.61 -34.13 7.56
N ASP A 77 -19.16 -32.96 7.92
CA ASP A 77 -18.39 -31.76 8.26
C ASP A 77 -17.56 -31.90 9.55
N ALA A 78 -18.06 -32.66 10.54
CA ALA A 78 -17.39 -32.84 11.83
C ALA A 78 -16.12 -33.68 11.68
N THR A 79 -16.25 -34.83 11.00
CA THR A 79 -15.14 -35.74 10.68
C THR A 79 -14.10 -35.08 9.77
N THR A 80 -14.54 -34.21 8.86
CA THR A 80 -13.64 -33.41 8.01
C THR A 80 -12.81 -32.41 8.82
N LYS A 81 -13.42 -31.66 9.73
CA LYS A 81 -12.72 -30.67 10.57
C LYS A 81 -11.69 -31.32 11.50
N GLU A 82 -12.05 -32.45 12.10
CA GLU A 82 -11.13 -33.18 12.97
C GLU A 82 -9.91 -33.69 12.18
N PHE A 83 -10.12 -34.19 10.95
CA PHE A 83 -9.02 -34.62 10.08
C PHE A 83 -8.08 -33.46 9.74
N GLN A 84 -8.63 -32.31 9.35
CA GLN A 84 -7.86 -31.10 9.04
C GLN A 84 -6.99 -30.66 10.23
N ALA A 85 -7.57 -30.61 11.43
CA ALA A 85 -6.86 -30.19 12.64
C ALA A 85 -5.65 -31.09 12.95
N ARG A 86 -5.82 -32.41 12.82
CA ARG A 86 -4.77 -33.39 13.07
C ARG A 86 -3.67 -33.39 12.03
N VAL A 87 -4.01 -33.32 10.75
CA VAL A 87 -2.99 -33.20 9.69
C VAL A 87 -2.17 -31.93 9.90
N ALA A 88 -2.82 -30.80 10.19
CA ALA A 88 -2.12 -29.54 10.46
C ALA A 88 -1.23 -29.63 11.71
N GLU A 89 -1.64 -30.34 12.75
CA GLU A 89 -0.84 -30.60 13.95
C GLU A 89 0.43 -31.39 13.63
N VAL A 90 0.31 -32.48 12.86
CA VAL A 90 1.46 -33.30 12.43
C VAL A 90 2.43 -32.48 11.58
N LEU A 91 1.92 -31.76 10.59
CA LEU A 91 2.74 -30.90 9.73
C LEU A 91 3.50 -29.86 10.56
N ARG A 92 2.82 -29.12 11.45
CA ARG A 92 3.45 -28.12 12.33
C ARG A 92 4.53 -28.75 13.20
N ARG A 93 4.21 -29.87 13.84
CA ARG A 93 5.13 -30.57 14.75
C ARG A 93 6.41 -31.02 14.05
N GLU A 94 6.32 -31.49 12.80
CA GLU A 94 7.50 -31.90 12.05
C GLU A 94 8.26 -30.72 11.44
N ARG A 95 7.56 -29.69 10.96
CA ARG A 95 8.15 -28.46 10.39
C ARG A 95 8.93 -27.68 11.44
N ASP A 96 8.39 -27.58 12.65
CA ASP A 96 8.98 -26.79 13.73
C ASP A 96 10.17 -27.50 14.41
N ARG A 97 10.55 -28.70 13.94
CA ARG A 97 11.78 -29.40 14.39
C ARG A 97 13.00 -28.76 13.74
N PRO A 98 14.00 -28.30 14.52
CA PRO A 98 15.19 -27.64 13.97
C PRO A 98 15.91 -28.50 12.92
N GLY A 99 16.12 -27.93 11.72
CA GLY A 99 16.85 -28.58 10.63
C GLY A 99 16.14 -29.83 10.05
N ASN A 100 14.83 -29.93 10.22
CA ASN A 100 14.02 -30.99 9.63
C ASN A 100 13.48 -30.57 8.26
N GLN A 101 13.70 -31.40 7.25
CA GLN A 101 13.05 -31.29 5.95
C GLN A 101 11.80 -32.17 5.97
N VAL A 102 10.65 -31.58 5.72
CA VAL A 102 9.35 -32.22 5.75
C VAL A 102 8.87 -32.47 4.33
N TRP A 103 8.65 -33.73 4.00
CA TRP A 103 8.10 -34.16 2.73
C TRP A 103 6.73 -34.77 2.93
N LEU A 104 5.75 -34.38 2.13
CA LEU A 104 4.40 -34.93 2.18
C LEU A 104 4.12 -35.79 0.94
N SER A 105 3.83 -37.08 1.14
CA SER A 105 3.17 -37.91 0.13
C SER A 105 1.65 -37.82 0.31
N ILE A 106 0.96 -37.28 -0.70
CA ILE A 106 -0.51 -37.23 -0.73
C ILE A 106 -1.13 -38.48 -1.35
N ALA A 107 -0.30 -39.46 -1.74
CA ALA A 107 -0.77 -40.76 -2.19
C ALA A 107 -0.99 -41.70 -0.99
N GLY A 108 -2.11 -42.43 -1.02
CA GLY A 108 -2.56 -43.28 0.08
C GLY A 108 -3.85 -42.73 0.71
N GLY A 109 -4.86 -43.58 0.88
CA GLY A 109 -6.15 -43.16 1.43
C GLY A 109 -7.17 -42.69 0.39
N ARG A 110 -8.26 -42.08 0.87
CA ARG A 110 -9.33 -41.54 0.01
C ARG A 110 -8.89 -40.26 -0.70
N LYS A 111 -9.45 -40.00 -1.88
CA LYS A 111 -9.25 -38.75 -2.66
C LYS A 111 -9.45 -37.50 -1.80
N SER A 112 -10.44 -37.51 -0.90
CA SER A 112 -10.72 -36.41 0.03
C SER A 112 -9.58 -36.16 1.02
N MET A 113 -8.92 -37.21 1.53
CA MET A 113 -7.78 -37.07 2.44
C MET A 113 -6.59 -36.40 1.73
N ALA A 114 -6.32 -36.81 0.48
CA ALA A 114 -5.26 -36.21 -0.33
C ALA A 114 -5.51 -34.71 -0.57
N ALA A 115 -6.75 -34.32 -0.91
CA ALA A 115 -7.12 -32.93 -1.10
C ALA A 115 -6.96 -32.11 0.19
N LEU A 116 -7.45 -32.63 1.32
CA LEU A 116 -7.34 -31.97 2.62
C LEU A 116 -5.88 -31.84 3.09
N ALA A 117 -5.05 -32.87 2.87
CA ALA A 117 -3.63 -32.84 3.22
C ALA A 117 -2.84 -31.88 2.35
N ALA A 118 -3.14 -31.80 1.04
CA ALA A 118 -2.52 -30.83 0.14
C ALA A 118 -2.87 -29.38 0.51
N MET A 119 -4.11 -29.12 0.93
CA MET A 119 -4.48 -27.80 1.46
C MET A 119 -3.74 -27.49 2.77
N ALA A 120 -3.66 -28.45 3.69
CA ALA A 120 -2.93 -28.27 4.94
C ALA A 120 -1.44 -27.99 4.70
N ALA A 121 -0.82 -28.66 3.73
CA ALA A 121 0.57 -28.42 3.34
C ALA A 121 0.81 -27.01 2.80
N GLN A 122 -0.14 -26.44 2.04
CA GLN A 122 -0.03 -25.07 1.54
C GLN A 122 -0.18 -24.01 2.64
N LEU A 123 -0.97 -24.30 3.67
CA LEU A 123 -1.23 -23.37 4.79
C LEU A 123 -0.21 -23.48 5.92
N VAL A 124 0.34 -24.68 6.15
CA VAL A 124 1.31 -24.95 7.21
C VAL A 124 2.75 -24.91 6.67
N GLY A 125 2.97 -25.23 5.41
CA GLY A 125 4.30 -25.32 4.82
C GLY A 125 4.91 -26.72 4.96
N VAL A 126 5.50 -27.17 3.86
CA VAL A 126 6.34 -28.37 3.73
C VAL A 126 7.47 -28.04 2.77
N ASP A 127 8.60 -28.75 2.82
CA ASP A 127 9.67 -28.53 1.85
C ASP A 127 9.32 -29.06 0.46
N LYS A 128 8.63 -30.21 0.41
CA LYS A 128 8.18 -30.84 -0.84
C LYS A 128 6.87 -31.60 -0.66
N MET A 129 6.02 -31.55 -1.69
CA MET A 129 4.81 -32.36 -1.77
C MET A 129 4.90 -33.29 -2.99
N PHE A 130 4.43 -34.52 -2.82
CA PHE A 130 4.63 -35.59 -3.78
C PHE A 130 3.35 -36.38 -4.01
N HIS A 131 3.16 -36.82 -5.24
CA HIS A 131 2.22 -37.87 -5.60
C HIS A 131 2.99 -39.11 -6.07
N LEU A 132 2.61 -40.28 -5.57
CA LEU A 132 3.18 -41.57 -5.99
C LEU A 132 2.32 -42.19 -7.08
N TYR A 133 2.93 -42.50 -8.21
CA TYR A 133 2.36 -43.38 -9.23
C TYR A 133 2.97 -44.77 -9.10
N VAL A 134 2.14 -45.80 -9.15
CA VAL A 134 2.56 -47.21 -9.18
C VAL A 134 2.03 -47.88 -10.44
N ALA A 135 2.67 -48.97 -10.85
CA ALA A 135 2.20 -49.79 -11.96
C ALA A 135 0.79 -50.32 -11.67
N ARG A 136 -0.06 -50.37 -12.70
CA ARG A 136 -1.47 -50.76 -12.59
C ARG A 136 -1.70 -52.09 -11.87
N GLU A 137 -0.81 -53.06 -12.05
CA GLU A 137 -0.88 -54.36 -11.36
C GLU A 137 -0.70 -54.23 -9.83
N LEU A 138 0.17 -53.33 -9.37
CA LEU A 138 0.36 -53.05 -7.95
C LEU A 138 -0.83 -52.29 -7.35
N GLU A 139 -1.45 -51.40 -8.12
CA GLU A 139 -2.68 -50.72 -7.71
C GLU A 139 -3.85 -51.70 -7.58
N GLN A 140 -3.96 -52.65 -8.50
CA GLN A 140 -5.03 -53.65 -8.51
C GLN A 140 -4.94 -54.65 -7.36
N HIS A 141 -3.72 -55.07 -6.99
CA HIS A 141 -3.46 -56.08 -5.96
C HIS A 141 -2.96 -55.50 -4.63
N GLY A 142 -2.83 -54.18 -4.53
CA GLY A 142 -2.24 -53.52 -3.37
C GLY A 142 -3.16 -53.39 -2.17
N ASP A 143 -4.46 -53.66 -2.31
CA ASP A 143 -5.44 -53.59 -1.21
C ASP A 143 -5.19 -54.68 -0.17
N ILE A 144 -5.25 -54.32 1.11
CA ILE A 144 -4.96 -55.21 2.23
C ILE A 144 -5.81 -56.47 2.22
N ASN A 145 -7.08 -56.39 1.82
CA ASN A 145 -7.94 -57.57 1.78
C ASN A 145 -7.49 -58.54 0.68
N GLN A 146 -6.99 -58.02 -0.44
CA GLN A 146 -6.41 -58.87 -1.49
C GLN A 146 -5.06 -59.44 -1.06
N LEU A 147 -4.21 -58.64 -0.42
CA LEU A 147 -2.90 -59.09 0.08
C LEU A 147 -3.01 -60.18 1.15
N LEU A 148 -4.09 -60.17 1.95
CA LEU A 148 -4.39 -61.22 2.91
C LEU A 148 -4.90 -62.51 2.24
N LEU A 149 -5.60 -62.38 1.09
CA LEU A 149 -6.12 -63.52 0.32
C LEU A 149 -5.06 -64.15 -0.59
N ASP A 150 -4.13 -63.35 -1.12
CA ASP A 150 -3.06 -63.78 -2.01
C ASP A 150 -1.70 -63.26 -1.51
N PRO A 151 -1.05 -64.00 -0.58
CA PRO A 151 0.21 -63.60 0.03
C PRO A 151 1.37 -63.44 -0.96
N ASP A 152 1.30 -64.03 -2.16
CA ASP A 152 2.35 -63.91 -3.17
C ASP A 152 2.50 -62.47 -3.70
N TRP A 153 1.45 -61.66 -3.58
CA TRP A 153 1.49 -60.24 -3.93
C TRP A 153 2.11 -59.35 -2.84
N GLN A 154 2.18 -59.79 -1.59
CA GLN A 154 2.75 -58.99 -0.50
C GLN A 154 4.18 -58.50 -0.79
N PRO A 155 5.17 -59.36 -1.13
CA PRO A 155 6.51 -58.88 -1.43
C PRO A 155 6.54 -57.99 -2.68
N ARG A 156 5.65 -58.20 -3.66
CA ARG A 156 5.59 -57.41 -4.89
C ARG A 156 5.03 -56.01 -4.65
N CYS A 157 4.07 -55.87 -3.74
CA CYS A 157 3.44 -54.60 -3.39
C CYS A 157 4.22 -53.83 -2.32
N LEU A 158 4.81 -54.51 -1.33
CA LEU A 158 5.61 -53.88 -0.28
C LEU A 158 7.03 -53.54 -0.75
N HIS A 159 7.60 -54.36 -1.62
CA HIS A 159 8.93 -54.17 -2.21
C HIS A 159 8.85 -54.18 -3.75
N PRO A 160 8.21 -53.17 -4.36
CA PRO A 160 8.00 -53.17 -5.80
C PRO A 160 9.32 -53.04 -6.56
N ALA A 161 9.43 -53.73 -7.69
CA ALA A 161 10.61 -53.67 -8.53
C ALA A 161 10.85 -52.25 -9.08
N LYS A 162 12.12 -51.87 -9.21
CA LYS A 162 12.52 -50.58 -9.80
C LYS A 162 11.83 -50.33 -11.15
N GLY A 163 11.32 -49.12 -11.35
CA GLY A 163 10.55 -48.73 -12.54
C GLY A 163 9.06 -49.10 -12.49
N LYS A 164 8.58 -49.77 -11.44
CA LYS A 164 7.14 -50.00 -11.20
C LYS A 164 6.49 -48.93 -10.33
N TYR A 165 7.24 -47.92 -9.93
CA TYR A 165 6.75 -46.80 -9.15
C TYR A 165 7.55 -45.55 -9.52
N THR A 166 6.93 -44.38 -9.39
CA THR A 166 7.60 -43.09 -9.52
C THR A 166 6.96 -42.07 -8.62
N LEU A 167 7.80 -41.28 -7.95
CA LEU A 167 7.35 -40.08 -7.26
C LEU A 167 7.32 -38.91 -8.24
N VAL A 168 6.30 -38.08 -8.14
CA VAL A 168 6.16 -36.85 -8.92
C VAL A 168 5.96 -35.71 -7.94
N GLU A 169 6.80 -34.69 -8.04
CA GLU A 169 6.67 -33.48 -7.24
C GLU A 169 5.42 -32.70 -7.68
N VAL A 170 4.56 -32.38 -6.72
CA VAL A 170 3.34 -31.60 -6.96
C VAL A 170 3.66 -30.14 -6.63
N PRO A 171 3.62 -29.22 -7.61
CA PRO A 171 3.88 -27.82 -7.35
C PRO A 171 2.77 -27.24 -6.45
N PHE A 172 3.15 -26.37 -5.51
CA PHE A 172 2.22 -25.68 -4.62
C PHE A 172 2.77 -24.30 -4.23
N PHE A 173 1.88 -23.42 -3.77
CA PHE A 173 2.24 -22.11 -3.22
C PHE A 173 2.15 -22.18 -1.70
N GLU A 174 3.23 -21.84 -1.00
CA GLU A 174 3.17 -21.67 0.45
C GLU A 174 2.46 -20.34 0.75
N LEU A 175 1.30 -20.42 1.38
CA LEU A 175 0.55 -19.25 1.79
C LEU A 175 0.88 -18.97 3.25
N SER A 176 1.57 -17.85 3.51
CA SER A 176 1.67 -17.31 4.86
C SER A 176 0.32 -16.70 5.24
N VAL A 177 -0.54 -17.49 5.88
CA VAL A 177 -1.91 -17.09 6.22
C VAL A 177 -2.06 -16.98 7.74
N GLU A 178 -2.41 -15.80 8.23
CA GLU A 178 -2.81 -15.63 9.63
C GLU A 178 -4.19 -16.28 9.85
N GLN A 179 -4.46 -16.85 11.04
CA GLN A 179 -5.74 -17.51 11.35
C GLN A 179 -6.98 -16.63 11.05
N GLY A 180 -6.85 -15.31 11.17
CA GLY A 180 -7.92 -14.36 10.86
C GLY A 180 -8.30 -14.31 9.37
N GLN A 181 -7.38 -14.63 8.47
CA GLN A 181 -7.60 -14.57 7.03
C GLN A 181 -8.38 -15.80 6.54
N LEU A 182 -8.09 -17.00 7.05
CA LEU A 182 -8.84 -18.24 6.74
C LEU A 182 -10.33 -18.13 7.06
N ARG A 183 -10.67 -17.37 8.11
CA ARG A 183 -12.06 -17.10 8.48
C ARG A 183 -12.84 -16.40 7.37
N LEU A 184 -12.22 -15.49 6.60
CA LEU A 184 -12.87 -14.79 5.48
C LEU A 184 -13.30 -15.77 4.39
N LEU A 185 -12.46 -16.76 4.08
CA LEU A 185 -12.79 -17.81 3.12
C LEU A 185 -13.99 -18.65 3.60
N LEU A 186 -13.99 -19.03 4.88
CA LEU A 186 -15.06 -19.80 5.51
C LEU A 186 -16.39 -19.01 5.64
N GLU A 187 -16.32 -17.69 5.71
CA GLU A 187 -17.46 -16.77 5.71
C GLU A 187 -18.00 -16.46 4.30
N GLY A 188 -17.45 -17.12 3.25
CA GLY A 188 -17.89 -16.89 1.86
C GLY A 188 -17.44 -15.54 1.29
N ARG A 189 -16.32 -15.00 1.78
CA ARG A 189 -15.72 -13.72 1.33
C ARG A 189 -14.38 -13.94 0.61
N PRO A 190 -14.37 -14.64 -0.54
CA PRO A 190 -13.14 -15.00 -1.24
C PRO A 190 -12.36 -13.78 -1.72
N ASP A 191 -13.01 -12.69 -2.12
CA ASP A 191 -12.32 -11.47 -2.57
C ASP A 191 -11.62 -10.74 -1.40
N ALA A 192 -12.23 -10.75 -0.22
CA ALA A 192 -11.61 -10.20 0.99
C ALA A 192 -10.41 -11.04 1.43
N PHE A 193 -10.52 -12.37 1.30
CA PHE A 193 -9.40 -13.27 1.55
C PHE A 193 -8.26 -13.02 0.55
N ALA A 194 -8.56 -12.99 -0.74
CA ALA A 194 -7.59 -12.71 -1.79
C ALA A 194 -6.89 -11.36 -1.56
N HIS A 195 -7.65 -10.33 -1.16
CA HIS A 195 -7.11 -9.02 -0.82
C HIS A 195 -6.13 -9.06 0.35
N GLU A 196 -6.43 -9.77 1.44
CA GLU A 196 -5.50 -9.90 2.55
C GLU A 196 -4.23 -10.69 2.19
N ILE A 197 -4.36 -11.73 1.35
CA ILE A 197 -3.21 -12.50 0.85
C ILE A 197 -2.32 -11.64 -0.04
N ILE A 198 -2.92 -10.91 -0.97
CA ILE A 198 -2.23 -10.00 -1.88
C ILE A 198 -1.57 -8.85 -1.10
N ARG A 199 -2.26 -8.26 -0.12
CA ARG A 199 -1.72 -7.21 0.75
C ARG A 199 -0.48 -7.69 1.52
N ALA A 200 -0.50 -8.93 1.99
CA ALA A 200 0.64 -9.56 2.67
C ALA A 200 1.76 -9.98 1.71
N ASN A 201 1.45 -10.24 0.43
CA ASN A 201 2.38 -10.76 -0.56
C ASN A 201 2.20 -10.05 -1.93
N PRO A 202 2.49 -8.74 -2.02
CA PRO A 202 2.16 -7.94 -3.20
C PRO A 202 2.89 -8.39 -4.47
N ALA A 203 4.02 -9.08 -4.33
CA ALA A 203 4.77 -9.68 -5.45
C ALA A 203 3.98 -10.78 -6.20
N ILE A 204 2.97 -11.39 -5.56
CA ILE A 204 2.11 -12.40 -6.21
C ILE A 204 1.40 -11.79 -7.42
N LEU A 205 0.95 -10.55 -7.30
CA LEU A 205 0.18 -9.90 -8.34
C LEU A 205 0.94 -9.77 -9.67
N ALA A 206 2.28 -9.64 -9.65
CA ALA A 206 3.11 -9.60 -10.87
C ALA A 206 3.18 -10.95 -11.60
N GLN A 207 2.74 -12.02 -10.94
CA GLN A 207 2.68 -13.39 -11.47
C GLN A 207 1.25 -13.76 -11.89
N LEU A 208 0.26 -12.89 -11.62
CA LEU A 208 -1.12 -13.12 -11.99
C LEU A 208 -1.41 -12.58 -13.41
N PRO A 209 -2.34 -13.21 -14.15
CA PRO A 209 -2.84 -12.68 -15.42
C PRO A 209 -3.44 -11.28 -15.29
N ASP A 210 -3.32 -10.45 -16.34
CA ASP A 210 -3.78 -9.05 -16.35
C ASP A 210 -5.28 -8.88 -16.05
N ASP A 211 -6.12 -9.85 -16.44
CA ASP A 211 -7.56 -9.87 -16.15
C ASP A 211 -7.86 -10.12 -14.66
N VAL A 212 -7.06 -10.97 -14.01
CA VAL A 212 -7.15 -11.23 -12.56
C VAL A 212 -6.70 -9.98 -11.78
N VAL A 213 -5.59 -9.37 -12.20
CA VAL A 213 -5.10 -8.11 -11.64
C VAL A 213 -6.13 -7.00 -11.75
N ARG A 214 -6.80 -6.88 -12.91
CA ARG A 214 -7.88 -5.91 -13.13
C ARG A 214 -9.06 -6.15 -12.19
N THR A 215 -9.51 -7.39 -12.06
CA THR A 215 -10.62 -7.77 -11.18
C THR A 215 -10.29 -7.47 -9.71
N TYR A 216 -9.06 -7.76 -9.29
CA TYR A 216 -8.57 -7.41 -7.96
C TYR A 216 -8.63 -5.90 -7.72
N TRP A 217 -8.12 -5.09 -8.65
CA TRP A 217 -8.14 -3.64 -8.48
C TRP A 217 -9.53 -3.03 -8.57
N ALA A 218 -10.46 -3.62 -9.34
CA ALA A 218 -11.87 -3.26 -9.30
C ALA A 218 -12.46 -3.50 -7.91
N TYR A 219 -12.19 -4.67 -7.31
CA TYR A 219 -12.58 -4.98 -5.94
C TYR A 219 -11.98 -4.00 -4.91
N VAL A 220 -10.69 -3.69 -5.02
CA VAL A 220 -10.02 -2.72 -4.13
C VAL A 220 -10.64 -1.34 -4.29
N THR A 221 -10.87 -0.90 -5.52
CA THR A 221 -11.47 0.42 -5.78
C THR A 221 -12.92 0.49 -5.26
N GLU A 222 -13.71 -0.56 -5.43
CA GLU A 222 -15.06 -0.66 -4.85
C GLU A 222 -15.02 -0.65 -3.32
N ARG A 223 -14.08 -1.38 -2.71
CA ARG A 223 -13.94 -1.51 -1.26
C ARG A 223 -13.46 -0.24 -0.57
N TYR A 224 -12.49 0.45 -1.16
CA TYR A 224 -11.88 1.67 -0.59
C TYR A 224 -12.49 2.97 -1.13
N GLY A 225 -13.41 2.87 -2.09
CA GLY A 225 -14.18 3.97 -2.63
C GLY A 225 -13.72 4.39 -4.03
N LEU A 226 -14.70 4.67 -4.89
CA LEU A 226 -14.44 5.26 -6.20
C LEU A 226 -13.74 6.62 -6.06
N PRO A 227 -12.83 6.96 -6.99
CA PRO A 227 -12.21 8.28 -7.04
C PRO A 227 -13.28 9.38 -6.96
N PRO A 228 -13.19 10.28 -5.97
CA PRO A 228 -14.20 11.29 -5.77
C PRO A 228 -14.29 12.26 -6.93
N GLN A 229 -15.49 12.82 -7.10
CA GLN A 229 -15.74 13.90 -8.05
C GLN A 229 -16.04 15.18 -7.27
N TYR A 230 -15.52 16.30 -7.77
CA TYR A 230 -15.69 17.61 -7.18
C TYR A 230 -16.35 18.54 -8.19
N GLU A 231 -17.43 19.18 -7.76
CA GLU A 231 -17.90 20.42 -8.38
C GLU A 231 -16.94 21.54 -7.98
N GLU A 232 -16.66 22.46 -8.89
CA GLU A 232 -15.67 23.51 -8.65
C GLU A 232 -16.34 24.88 -8.44
N LEU A 233 -15.89 25.56 -7.37
CA LEU A 233 -16.06 27.00 -7.15
C LEU A 233 -14.68 27.65 -7.25
N THR A 234 -14.44 28.41 -8.30
CA THR A 234 -13.25 29.24 -8.41
C THR A 234 -13.50 30.58 -7.75
N VAL A 235 -12.63 30.98 -6.82
CA VAL A 235 -12.64 32.26 -6.12
C VAL A 235 -11.34 33.00 -6.46
N CYS A 236 -11.46 34.13 -7.13
CA CYS A 236 -10.33 34.99 -7.51
C CYS A 236 -10.31 36.21 -6.60
N ILE A 237 -9.18 36.46 -5.95
CA ILE A 237 -8.97 37.64 -5.08
C ILE A 237 -7.95 38.54 -5.78
N GLY A 238 -8.41 39.71 -6.24
CA GLY A 238 -7.58 40.72 -6.89
C GLY A 238 -6.88 41.64 -5.90
N PRO A 239 -5.98 42.53 -6.35
CA PRO A 239 -5.31 43.51 -5.50
C PRO A 239 -6.29 44.58 -4.98
N ARG A 240 -6.05 45.07 -3.76
CA ARG A 240 -6.87 46.16 -3.18
C ARG A 240 -6.68 47.46 -3.97
N PRO A 241 -7.76 48.20 -4.32
CA PRO A 241 -7.66 49.47 -5.05
C PRO A 241 -6.96 50.58 -4.27
N SER A 242 -7.07 50.55 -2.94
CA SER A 242 -6.43 51.47 -2.00
C SER A 242 -6.17 50.77 -0.67
N PRO A 243 -5.32 51.32 0.24
CA PRO A 243 -5.02 50.70 1.52
C PRO A 243 -6.24 50.44 2.41
N ASP A 244 -7.25 51.32 2.36
CA ASP A 244 -8.46 51.24 3.17
C ASP A 244 -9.61 50.47 2.49
N ALA A 245 -9.40 49.99 1.26
CA ALA A 245 -10.40 49.23 0.52
C ALA A 245 -10.26 47.72 0.74
N ASP A 246 -11.40 47.02 0.72
CA ASP A 246 -11.44 45.57 0.71
C ASP A 246 -10.92 45.00 -0.63
N PHE A 247 -10.53 43.72 -0.63
CA PHE A 247 -10.03 43.08 -1.83
C PHE A 247 -11.21 42.72 -2.76
N PRO A 248 -11.14 43.07 -4.06
CA PRO A 248 -12.17 42.67 -5.00
C PRO A 248 -12.14 41.15 -5.19
N VAL A 249 -13.30 40.52 -5.10
CA VAL A 249 -13.47 39.07 -5.30
C VAL A 249 -14.40 38.81 -6.46
N THR A 250 -13.98 37.93 -7.37
CA THR A 250 -14.85 37.34 -8.39
C THR A 250 -14.90 35.85 -8.20
N ALA A 251 -16.08 35.24 -8.26
CA ALA A 251 -16.24 33.81 -8.19
C ALA A 251 -17.14 33.27 -9.30
N TYR A 252 -16.82 32.08 -9.77
CA TYR A 252 -17.58 31.38 -10.81
C TYR A 252 -17.43 29.88 -10.63
N GLY A 253 -18.42 29.12 -11.10
CA GLY A 253 -18.44 27.67 -10.98
C GLY A 253 -19.58 27.08 -11.81
N GLU A 254 -19.65 25.75 -11.89
CA GLU A 254 -20.76 25.10 -12.59
C GLU A 254 -22.11 25.50 -11.95
N GLY A 255 -23.02 26.03 -12.77
CA GLY A 255 -24.33 26.51 -12.31
C GLY A 255 -24.31 27.76 -11.43
N THR A 256 -23.14 28.31 -11.07
CA THR A 256 -22.98 29.60 -10.39
C THR A 256 -22.54 30.61 -11.43
N GLY A 257 -23.46 31.46 -11.89
CA GLY A 257 -23.09 32.61 -12.73
C GLY A 257 -22.07 33.50 -12.02
N ASP A 258 -21.43 34.41 -12.76
CA ASP A 258 -20.35 35.26 -12.22
C ASP A 258 -20.82 36.05 -10.99
N VAL A 259 -20.23 35.73 -9.84
CA VAL A 259 -20.46 36.42 -8.57
C VAL A 259 -19.34 37.44 -8.36
N ARG A 260 -19.72 38.65 -7.92
CA ARG A 260 -18.79 39.66 -7.44
C ARG A 260 -19.05 39.92 -5.97
N SER A 261 -17.98 39.99 -5.19
CA SER A 261 -18.00 40.28 -3.75
C SER A 261 -16.74 41.03 -3.36
N GLU A 262 -16.60 41.31 -2.08
CA GLU A 262 -15.41 41.89 -1.48
C GLU A 262 -14.92 40.98 -0.34
N PHE A 263 -13.61 40.88 -0.19
CA PHE A 263 -12.95 40.20 0.93
C PHE A 263 -12.40 41.25 1.88
N ALA A 264 -13.02 41.33 3.06
CA ALA A 264 -12.58 42.15 4.18
C ALA A 264 -11.72 41.29 5.14
N PRO A 265 -10.40 41.50 5.22
CA PRO A 265 -9.57 40.75 6.15
C PRO A 265 -9.89 41.13 7.59
N LEU A 266 -10.35 40.17 8.38
CA LEU A 266 -10.67 40.35 9.79
C LEU A 266 -9.49 39.99 10.71
N PHE A 267 -8.27 40.13 10.22
CA PHE A 267 -7.03 39.72 10.89
C PHE A 267 -5.87 40.60 10.47
N THR A 268 -4.79 40.59 11.24
CA THR A 268 -3.57 41.36 10.95
C THR A 268 -2.46 40.48 10.37
N PRO A 269 -1.46 41.08 9.70
CA PRO A 269 -0.25 40.38 9.27
C PRO A 269 0.46 39.62 10.39
N ASP A 270 0.58 40.23 11.57
CA ASP A 270 1.27 39.62 12.72
C ASP A 270 0.54 38.38 13.23
N GLU A 271 -0.80 38.38 13.23
CA GLU A 271 -1.60 37.21 13.58
C GLU A 271 -1.35 36.04 12.63
N VAL A 272 -1.26 36.31 11.31
CA VAL A 272 -0.97 35.28 10.31
C VAL A 272 0.43 34.69 10.53
N GLN A 273 1.44 35.54 10.75
CA GLN A 273 2.81 35.09 11.01
C GLN A 273 2.92 34.24 12.28
N GLU A 274 2.19 34.60 13.34
CA GLU A 274 2.15 33.78 14.56
C GLU A 274 1.46 32.43 14.31
N VAL A 275 0.35 32.41 13.56
CA VAL A 275 -0.33 31.14 13.22
C VAL A 275 0.58 30.23 12.40
N ILE A 276 1.33 30.75 11.41
CA ILE A 276 2.30 29.97 10.63
C ILE A 276 3.34 29.33 11.55
N LYS A 277 3.90 30.09 12.50
CA LYS A 277 4.86 29.57 13.49
C LYS A 277 4.23 28.50 14.38
N VAL A 278 2.99 28.69 14.81
CA VAL A 278 2.26 27.73 15.67
C VAL A 278 1.97 26.42 14.94
N MET A 279 1.56 26.47 13.66
CA MET A 279 1.30 25.28 12.85
C MET A 279 2.54 24.38 12.68
N GLY A 280 3.73 25.00 12.63
CA GLY A 280 4.99 24.25 12.54
C GLY A 280 5.36 23.48 13.82
N ARG A 281 4.75 23.79 14.98
CA ARG A 281 5.10 23.13 16.26
C ARG A 281 4.48 21.74 16.34
N SER A 282 5.20 20.79 16.95
CA SER A 282 4.67 19.43 17.20
C SER A 282 3.50 19.43 18.19
N TRP A 283 3.56 20.28 19.23
CA TRP A 283 2.62 20.29 20.34
C TRP A 283 2.21 21.72 20.72
N PRO A 284 1.31 22.35 19.93
CA PRO A 284 0.77 23.66 20.28
C PRO A 284 -0.12 23.58 21.52
N SER A 285 -0.12 24.62 22.36
CA SER A 285 -1.00 24.70 23.53
C SER A 285 -2.47 24.80 23.14
N ALA A 286 -3.40 24.52 24.07
CA ALA A 286 -4.83 24.67 23.82
C ALA A 286 -5.23 26.10 23.40
N GLU A 287 -4.57 27.12 23.96
CA GLU A 287 -4.77 28.53 23.59
C GLU A 287 -4.26 28.83 22.19
N GLN A 288 -3.11 28.27 21.81
CA GLN A 288 -2.57 28.38 20.46
C GLN A 288 -3.49 27.71 19.44
N ARG A 289 -3.99 26.50 19.72
CA ARG A 289 -4.99 25.81 18.89
C ARG A 289 -6.28 26.62 18.74
N LYS A 290 -6.73 27.27 19.81
CA LYS A 290 -7.89 28.17 19.76
C LYS A 290 -7.61 29.38 18.86
N THR A 291 -6.42 29.97 18.95
CA THR A 291 -6.00 31.11 18.11
C THR A 291 -6.03 30.74 16.62
N VAL A 292 -5.50 29.57 16.25
CA VAL A 292 -5.55 29.06 14.87
C VAL A 292 -6.99 28.85 14.40
N ARG A 293 -7.85 28.27 15.26
CA ARG A 293 -9.27 28.08 14.96
C ARG A 293 -10.00 29.41 14.76
N ASP A 294 -9.74 30.39 15.60
CA ASP A 294 -10.41 31.68 15.54
C ASP A 294 -9.92 32.54 14.36
N LEU A 295 -8.65 32.40 13.93
CA LEU A 295 -8.20 32.92 12.63
C LEU A 295 -8.96 32.25 11.47
N GLY A 296 -9.09 30.91 11.49
CA GLY A 296 -9.82 30.15 10.48
C GLY A 296 -11.28 30.58 10.29
N LYS A 297 -11.97 30.90 11.39
CA LYS A 297 -13.35 31.45 11.35
C LYS A 297 -13.37 32.84 10.74
N ARG A 298 -12.42 33.69 11.09
CA ARG A 298 -12.30 35.06 10.56
C ARG A 298 -11.93 35.07 9.08
N LEU A 299 -11.13 34.11 8.61
CA LEU A 299 -10.87 33.88 7.19
C LEU A 299 -12.16 33.53 6.44
N PHE A 300 -12.95 32.61 6.99
CA PHE A 300 -14.22 32.19 6.39
C PHE A 300 -15.22 33.35 6.37
N ASP A 301 -15.44 34.00 7.52
CA ASP A 301 -16.41 35.09 7.69
C ASP A 301 -16.03 36.33 6.86
N GLY A 302 -14.75 36.58 6.61
CA GLY A 302 -14.30 37.68 5.75
C GLY A 302 -14.43 37.38 4.26
N LEU A 303 -14.10 36.14 3.82
CA LEU A 303 -14.10 35.76 2.40
C LEU A 303 -15.50 35.42 1.89
N LEU A 304 -16.19 34.51 2.58
CA LEU A 304 -17.46 33.97 2.14
C LEU A 304 -18.59 34.83 2.71
N THR A 305 -18.84 35.97 2.06
CA THR A 305 -19.88 36.93 2.43
C THR A 305 -20.89 37.14 1.29
N GLY A 306 -22.04 37.73 1.60
CA GLY A 306 -23.00 38.20 0.59
C GLY A 306 -23.39 37.13 -0.44
N ASP A 307 -23.26 37.48 -1.72
CA ASP A 307 -23.56 36.58 -2.84
C ASP A 307 -22.58 35.41 -2.96
N LEU A 308 -21.32 35.58 -2.54
CA LEU A 308 -20.35 34.50 -2.53
C LEU A 308 -20.70 33.44 -1.49
N LEU A 309 -21.17 33.83 -0.31
CA LEU A 309 -21.67 32.88 0.68
C LEU A 309 -22.90 32.11 0.18
N ARG A 310 -23.81 32.80 -0.54
CA ARG A 310 -24.96 32.16 -1.18
C ARG A 310 -24.53 31.16 -2.25
N ALA A 311 -23.57 31.52 -3.09
CA ALA A 311 -22.99 30.65 -4.11
C ALA A 311 -22.31 29.42 -3.49
N TYR A 312 -21.51 29.63 -2.44
CA TYR A 312 -20.89 28.57 -1.65
C TYR A 312 -21.94 27.60 -1.09
N TYR A 313 -22.96 28.08 -0.39
CA TYR A 313 -23.99 27.19 0.16
C TYR A 313 -24.89 26.57 -0.90
N HIS A 314 -25.10 27.24 -2.04
CA HIS A 314 -25.83 26.65 -3.16
C HIS A 314 -25.04 25.46 -3.70
N GLN A 315 -23.78 25.65 -4.13
CA GLN A 315 -22.97 24.55 -4.63
C GLN A 315 -22.71 23.49 -3.56
N HIS A 316 -22.41 23.90 -2.32
CA HIS A 316 -22.23 22.96 -1.23
C HIS A 316 -23.51 22.16 -0.94
N GLY A 317 -24.69 22.80 -0.95
CA GLY A 317 -25.98 22.18 -0.71
C GLY A 317 -26.36 21.14 -1.78
N TRP A 318 -26.06 21.43 -3.05
CA TRP A 318 -26.13 20.43 -4.12
C TRP A 318 -25.11 19.32 -3.93
N SER A 319 -23.88 19.69 -3.53
CA SER A 319 -22.80 18.74 -3.31
C SER A 319 -23.00 17.84 -2.07
N SER A 320 -23.84 18.23 -1.11
CA SER A 320 -24.09 17.43 0.11
C SER A 320 -25.06 16.26 -0.11
N ARG A 321 -25.57 16.08 -1.34
CA ARG A 321 -26.25 14.85 -1.77
C ARG A 321 -25.22 13.73 -1.95
N GLU A 322 -25.58 12.48 -1.62
CA GLU A 322 -24.66 11.33 -1.66
C GLU A 322 -23.80 11.32 -2.94
N GLY A 323 -22.48 11.46 -2.75
CA GLY A 323 -21.49 11.33 -3.82
C GLY A 323 -20.87 12.63 -4.35
N HIS A 324 -21.45 13.80 -4.09
CA HIS A 324 -20.91 15.07 -4.60
C HIS A 324 -19.99 15.74 -3.56
N ARG A 325 -19.01 16.53 -4.01
CA ARG A 325 -18.04 17.24 -3.16
C ARG A 325 -17.71 18.60 -3.77
N LEU A 326 -17.22 19.55 -2.97
CA LEU A 326 -16.92 20.92 -3.43
C LEU A 326 -15.42 21.21 -3.40
N ARG A 327 -14.86 21.58 -4.55
CA ARG A 327 -13.50 22.10 -4.67
C ARG A 327 -13.53 23.61 -4.65
N LEU A 328 -12.89 24.19 -3.64
CA LEU A 328 -12.59 25.62 -3.58
C LEU A 328 -11.24 25.87 -4.26
N ARG A 329 -11.28 26.42 -5.48
CA ARG A 329 -10.09 26.83 -6.22
C ARG A 329 -9.80 28.29 -5.95
N LEU A 330 -8.67 28.58 -5.30
CA LEU A 330 -8.26 29.93 -4.95
C LEU A 330 -7.24 30.45 -5.97
N ARG A 331 -7.61 31.55 -6.64
CA ARG A 331 -6.70 32.34 -7.48
C ARG A 331 -6.39 33.64 -6.73
N LEU A 332 -5.13 33.83 -6.37
CA LEU A 332 -4.69 34.97 -5.57
C LEU A 332 -3.78 35.80 -6.46
N ALA A 333 -4.17 37.05 -6.75
CA ALA A 333 -3.37 37.92 -7.60
C ALA A 333 -1.95 38.07 -7.01
N PRO A 334 -0.88 38.00 -7.82
CA PRO A 334 0.50 38.03 -7.33
C PRO A 334 0.84 39.24 -6.46
N ASP A 335 0.20 40.37 -6.71
CA ASP A 335 0.35 41.67 -6.06
C ASP A 335 -0.68 41.97 -4.97
N ALA A 336 -1.61 41.04 -4.67
CA ALA A 336 -2.58 41.21 -3.59
C ALA A 336 -1.90 41.14 -2.21
N ARG A 337 -1.92 42.26 -1.49
CA ARG A 337 -1.21 42.45 -0.21
C ARG A 337 -2.06 43.12 0.86
N LEU A 338 -2.03 42.55 2.07
CA LEU A 338 -2.56 43.15 3.29
C LEU A 338 -1.40 43.75 4.09
N ASP A 339 -1.24 45.07 4.02
CA ASP A 339 -0.23 45.83 4.79
C ASP A 339 1.18 45.22 4.73
N GLY A 340 1.59 44.81 3.52
CA GLY A 340 2.89 44.19 3.25
C GLY A 340 2.87 42.66 3.24
N LEU A 341 1.87 42.01 3.85
CA LEU A 341 1.70 40.56 3.79
C LEU A 341 1.10 40.14 2.44
N PRO A 342 1.79 39.32 1.62
CA PRO A 342 1.19 38.72 0.44
C PRO A 342 0.03 37.80 0.84
N LEU A 343 -1.14 37.93 0.20
CA LEU A 343 -2.28 37.04 0.48
C LEU A 343 -1.98 35.56 0.20
N ARG A 344 -0.96 35.29 -0.61
CA ARG A 344 -0.46 33.94 -0.91
C ARG A 344 0.16 33.26 0.31
N GLN A 345 0.68 34.02 1.28
CA GLN A 345 1.17 33.49 2.56
C GLN A 345 0.05 33.16 3.57
N VAL A 346 -1.18 33.61 3.34
CA VAL A 346 -2.29 33.31 4.25
C VAL A 346 -2.59 31.80 4.18
N PRO A 347 -2.78 31.11 5.32
CA PRO A 347 -3.09 29.69 5.36
C PRO A 347 -4.58 29.43 5.10
N TRP A 348 -5.02 29.59 3.85
CA TRP A 348 -6.42 29.42 3.45
C TRP A 348 -6.98 28.01 3.71
N GLU A 349 -6.10 27.02 3.92
CA GLU A 349 -6.44 25.66 4.32
C GLU A 349 -7.12 25.61 5.71
N LEU A 350 -6.96 26.68 6.51
CA LEU A 350 -7.60 26.87 7.81
C LEU A 350 -9.02 27.44 7.74
N LEU A 351 -9.61 27.68 6.56
CA LEU A 351 -11.01 28.11 6.46
C LEU A 351 -11.92 27.25 7.35
N HIS A 352 -12.68 27.88 8.24
CA HIS A 352 -13.50 27.19 9.24
C HIS A 352 -14.93 27.74 9.23
N ASP A 353 -15.91 26.92 8.85
CA ASP A 353 -17.32 27.31 8.67
C ASP A 353 -18.10 27.38 10.01
N ARG A 354 -17.40 27.68 11.10
CA ARG A 354 -17.85 27.58 12.51
C ARG A 354 -18.17 26.17 13.03
N ARG A 355 -18.32 25.15 12.17
CA ARG A 355 -18.44 23.75 12.61
C ARG A 355 -17.08 23.08 12.66
N GLU A 356 -16.37 23.08 11.54
CA GLU A 356 -15.07 22.43 11.41
C GLU A 356 -14.17 23.16 10.39
N PHE A 357 -12.89 22.82 10.38
CA PHE A 357 -11.98 23.24 9.31
C PHE A 357 -12.38 22.54 8.00
N LEU A 358 -12.55 23.32 6.93
CA LEU A 358 -12.88 22.79 5.61
C LEU A 358 -11.78 21.85 5.09
N GLY A 359 -10.52 22.13 5.41
CA GLY A 359 -9.38 21.29 5.04
C GLY A 359 -9.35 19.90 5.68
N LEU A 360 -10.22 19.63 6.66
CA LEU A 360 -10.37 18.32 7.34
C LEU A 360 -11.65 17.58 6.95
N ARG A 361 -12.44 18.10 5.99
CA ARG A 361 -13.70 17.47 5.58
C ARG A 361 -13.59 16.83 4.21
N ARG A 362 -14.08 15.59 4.09
CA ARG A 362 -14.09 14.83 2.83
C ARG A 362 -14.95 15.44 1.73
N ASP A 363 -15.95 16.23 2.10
CA ASP A 363 -16.84 16.94 1.17
C ASP A 363 -16.23 18.24 0.62
N HIS A 364 -15.00 18.59 1.03
CA HIS A 364 -14.28 19.76 0.54
C HIS A 364 -12.87 19.41 0.03
N SER A 365 -12.40 20.19 -0.92
CA SER A 365 -10.97 20.31 -1.21
C SER A 365 -10.62 21.79 -1.42
N ILE A 366 -9.40 22.17 -1.06
CA ILE A 366 -8.90 23.55 -1.21
C ILE A 366 -7.63 23.46 -2.04
N VAL A 367 -7.62 24.16 -3.19
CA VAL A 367 -6.50 24.16 -4.12
C VAL A 367 -6.06 25.60 -4.42
N ARG A 368 -4.75 25.82 -4.48
CA ARG A 368 -4.16 27.06 -4.98
C ARG A 368 -3.94 26.94 -6.47
N HIS A 369 -4.36 27.96 -7.22
CA HIS A 369 -4.17 28.03 -8.67
C HIS A 369 -3.27 29.24 -8.97
N PRO A 370 -1.98 29.03 -9.26
CA PRO A 370 -1.11 30.05 -9.86
C PRO A 370 -1.60 30.40 -11.27
N GLU A 371 -1.55 31.68 -11.65
CA GLU A 371 -2.01 32.15 -12.97
C GLU A 371 -1.16 31.54 -14.08
N THR A 372 -1.75 30.65 -14.89
CA THR A 372 -1.08 30.02 -16.04
C THR A 372 -2.08 29.76 -17.18
N ASP A 373 -1.65 29.94 -18.44
CA ASP A 373 -2.55 29.93 -19.61
C ASP A 373 -2.85 28.53 -20.18
N GLU A 374 -2.06 27.50 -19.85
CA GLU A 374 -2.19 26.16 -20.47
C GLU A 374 -2.82 25.12 -19.55
N PRO A 375 -3.84 24.37 -20.02
CA PRO A 375 -4.44 23.30 -19.26
C PRO A 375 -3.58 22.03 -19.21
N ALA A 376 -3.58 21.34 -18.07
CA ALA A 376 -2.89 20.06 -17.91
C ALA A 376 -3.79 18.90 -18.35
N GLY A 377 -3.47 18.21 -19.45
CA GLY A 377 -4.23 17.03 -19.91
C GLY A 377 -3.89 15.75 -19.13
N LEU A 378 -4.79 14.78 -19.04
CA LEU A 378 -4.53 13.46 -18.43
C LEU A 378 -3.37 12.71 -19.11
N VAL A 379 -2.58 11.95 -18.33
CA VAL A 379 -1.57 11.03 -18.89
C VAL A 379 -2.00 9.58 -18.62
N PRO A 380 -2.26 8.80 -19.68
CA PRO A 380 -2.41 7.36 -19.56
C PRO A 380 -1.13 6.74 -19.00
N VAL A 381 -1.26 5.97 -17.93
CA VAL A 381 -0.17 5.25 -17.28
C VAL A 381 -0.28 3.78 -17.69
N LYS A 382 0.70 3.34 -18.50
CA LYS A 382 0.91 1.93 -18.83
C LYS A 382 1.78 1.28 -17.75
N GLY A 383 1.20 0.34 -17.01
CA GLY A 383 1.85 -0.30 -15.85
C GLY A 383 1.81 0.58 -14.60
N PRO A 384 2.72 0.38 -13.63
CA PRO A 384 2.68 1.10 -12.36
C PRO A 384 3.06 2.58 -12.50
N LEU A 385 2.40 3.42 -11.72
CA LEU A 385 2.84 4.78 -11.41
C LEU A 385 4.26 4.74 -10.86
N ARG A 386 5.14 5.65 -11.30
CA ARG A 386 6.56 5.63 -10.92
C ARG A 386 6.86 6.84 -10.08
N VAL A 387 7.15 6.60 -8.81
CA VAL A 387 7.53 7.61 -7.83
C VAL A 387 9.04 7.55 -7.68
N LEU A 388 9.74 8.64 -7.97
CA LEU A 388 11.14 8.79 -7.64
C LEU A 388 11.24 9.57 -6.33
N ILE A 389 11.88 8.96 -5.33
CA ILE A 389 12.26 9.64 -4.09
C ILE A 389 13.65 10.24 -4.27
N ALA A 390 13.78 11.52 -3.98
CA ALA A 390 15.04 12.22 -3.80
C ALA A 390 15.13 12.71 -2.36
N ALA A 391 16.31 12.64 -1.76
CA ALA A 391 16.51 13.02 -0.38
C ALA A 391 17.86 13.70 -0.20
N ALA A 392 17.97 14.69 0.68
CA ALA A 392 19.25 15.35 0.94
C ALA A 392 19.34 15.79 2.40
N SER A 393 20.46 15.48 3.05
CA SER A 393 20.76 15.91 4.42
C SER A 393 22.22 16.35 4.53
N PRO A 394 22.58 17.50 3.94
CA PRO A 394 23.95 17.99 3.94
C PRO A 394 24.55 18.13 5.34
N SER A 395 25.85 17.86 5.45
CA SER A 395 26.59 17.79 6.72
C SER A 395 26.73 19.14 7.45
N ASP A 396 26.59 20.25 6.73
CA ASP A 396 26.62 21.62 7.24
C ASP A 396 25.23 22.18 7.60
N GLN A 397 24.19 21.34 7.54
CA GLN A 397 22.81 21.65 7.93
C GLN A 397 22.38 20.80 9.15
N VAL A 398 21.16 21.02 9.64
CA VAL A 398 20.57 20.15 10.67
C VAL A 398 20.43 18.73 10.09
N ASP A 399 20.94 17.74 10.80
CA ASP A 399 20.88 16.34 10.38
C ASP A 399 19.44 15.81 10.38
N LEU A 400 18.96 15.40 9.20
CA LEU A 400 17.64 14.80 8.98
C LEU A 400 17.73 13.29 8.71
N SER A 401 18.93 12.73 8.55
CA SER A 401 19.16 11.38 8.03
C SER A 401 18.44 10.28 8.83
N GLY A 402 18.43 10.38 10.17
CA GLY A 402 17.77 9.42 11.03
C GLY A 402 16.26 9.39 10.83
N ALA A 403 15.65 10.57 10.65
CA ALA A 403 14.21 10.68 10.52
C ALA A 403 13.73 10.41 9.09
N GLU A 404 14.51 10.84 8.10
CA GLU A 404 14.36 10.45 6.71
C GLU A 404 14.34 8.93 6.58
N LYS A 405 15.29 8.21 7.20
CA LYS A 405 15.34 6.75 7.14
C LYS A 405 14.06 6.11 7.67
N VAL A 406 13.52 6.61 8.77
CA VAL A 406 12.25 6.12 9.34
C VAL A 406 11.08 6.43 8.39
N GLU A 407 11.00 7.65 7.86
CA GLU A 407 9.97 8.06 6.90
C GLU A 407 9.98 7.18 5.65
N LEU A 408 11.16 6.94 5.05
CA LEU A 408 11.32 6.12 3.86
C LEU A 408 10.99 4.64 4.12
N GLN A 409 11.39 4.10 5.28
CA GLN A 409 11.06 2.72 5.65
C GLN A 409 9.56 2.53 5.87
N GLU A 410 8.89 3.49 6.49
CA GLU A 410 7.45 3.46 6.71
C GLU A 410 6.68 3.68 5.40
N LEU A 411 7.14 4.59 4.55
CA LEU A 411 6.61 4.78 3.20
C LEU A 411 6.71 3.48 2.40
N TYR A 412 7.87 2.81 2.43
CA TYR A 412 8.05 1.51 1.80
C TYR A 412 7.01 0.49 2.31
N THR A 413 6.81 0.43 3.63
CA THR A 413 5.83 -0.48 4.25
C THR A 413 4.40 -0.15 3.83
N GLY A 414 4.04 1.14 3.76
CA GLY A 414 2.71 1.61 3.39
C GLY A 414 2.39 1.43 1.91
N VAL A 415 3.37 1.58 1.02
CA VAL A 415 3.20 1.41 -0.43
C VAL A 415 3.47 0.00 -0.93
N GLN A 416 4.07 -0.88 -0.11
CA GLN A 416 4.32 -2.28 -0.47
C GLN A 416 3.07 -2.97 -0.99
N PRO A 417 1.88 -2.86 -0.34
CA PRO A 417 0.65 -3.46 -0.84
C PRO A 417 0.17 -2.91 -2.19
N LEU A 418 0.70 -1.76 -2.61
CA LEU A 418 0.35 -1.03 -3.81
C LEU A 418 1.34 -1.25 -4.97
N ALA A 419 2.35 -2.10 -4.79
CA ALA A 419 3.50 -2.30 -5.69
C ALA A 419 3.14 -2.53 -7.17
N LEU A 420 1.91 -2.95 -7.45
CA LEU A 420 1.38 -3.15 -8.80
C LEU A 420 0.89 -1.89 -9.49
N ARG A 421 0.33 -0.94 -8.73
CA ARG A 421 -0.11 0.34 -9.26
C ARG A 421 0.92 1.44 -9.03
N LEU A 422 1.88 1.21 -8.15
CA LEU A 422 2.89 2.19 -7.79
C LEU A 422 4.22 1.49 -7.51
N VAL A 423 5.27 1.91 -8.23
CA VAL A 423 6.67 1.52 -7.98
C VAL A 423 7.40 2.75 -7.48
N VAL A 424 8.15 2.56 -6.39
CA VAL A 424 8.98 3.59 -5.78
C VAL A 424 10.44 3.30 -6.08
N ASP A 425 11.11 4.22 -6.77
CA ASP A 425 12.54 4.22 -6.99
C ASP A 425 13.21 5.17 -5.96
N GLY A 426 14.40 4.82 -5.45
CA GLY A 426 15.17 5.68 -4.54
C GLY A 426 14.92 5.46 -3.04
N LEU A 427 14.28 4.37 -2.62
CA LEU A 427 14.08 4.05 -1.20
C LEU A 427 15.38 3.64 -0.48
N ASP A 428 16.17 2.77 -1.11
CA ASP A 428 17.44 2.30 -0.53
C ASP A 428 18.62 3.25 -0.83
N ASP A 429 18.51 3.97 -1.95
CA ASP A 429 19.57 4.84 -2.49
C ASP A 429 18.95 6.08 -3.17
N PRO A 430 18.43 7.04 -2.40
CA PRO A 430 17.88 8.26 -2.96
C PRO A 430 19.00 9.12 -3.58
N PRO A 431 18.80 9.72 -4.77
CA PRO A 431 19.72 10.72 -5.30
C PRO A 431 19.83 11.90 -4.33
N ARG A 432 21.05 12.12 -3.84
CA ARG A 432 21.42 13.20 -2.91
C ARG A 432 21.83 14.49 -3.60
N THR A 433 22.50 14.37 -4.74
CA THR A 433 23.03 15.50 -5.51
C THR A 433 22.10 15.88 -6.66
N PHE A 434 22.15 17.13 -7.11
CA PHE A 434 21.36 17.58 -8.26
C PHE A 434 21.75 16.83 -9.55
N GLU A 435 23.04 16.49 -9.71
CA GLU A 435 23.56 15.67 -10.81
C GLU A 435 22.97 14.25 -10.78
N ALA A 436 22.91 13.62 -9.59
CA ALA A 436 22.34 12.28 -9.43
C ALA A 436 20.84 12.25 -9.72
N LEU A 437 20.10 13.28 -9.29
CA LEU A 437 18.67 13.43 -9.62
C LEU A 437 18.49 13.52 -11.15
N LYS A 438 19.31 14.34 -11.81
CA LYS A 438 19.28 14.48 -13.27
C LYS A 438 19.55 13.17 -14.00
N HIS A 439 20.51 12.37 -13.55
CA HIS A 439 20.79 11.05 -14.11
C HIS A 439 19.62 10.09 -13.91
N ARG A 440 19.08 10.00 -12.69
CA ARG A 440 17.96 9.11 -12.37
C ARG A 440 16.71 9.42 -13.20
N LEU A 441 16.39 10.70 -13.39
CA LEU A 441 15.29 11.17 -14.25
C LEU A 441 15.51 10.87 -15.74
N ALA A 442 16.76 10.70 -16.18
CA ALA A 442 17.09 10.36 -17.57
C ALA A 442 17.05 8.84 -17.82
N GLU A 443 17.39 8.03 -16.82
CA GLU A 443 17.42 6.57 -16.91
C GLU A 443 16.02 5.94 -16.95
N ARG A 444 15.10 6.47 -16.14
CA ARG A 444 13.75 5.93 -16.01
C ARG A 444 12.72 7.04 -16.06
N ARG A 445 11.60 6.72 -16.71
CA ARG A 445 10.43 7.62 -16.72
C ARG A 445 9.89 7.77 -15.30
N THR A 446 9.81 9.00 -14.83
CA THR A 446 9.27 9.37 -13.52
C THR A 446 7.94 10.09 -13.70
N HIS A 447 6.92 9.67 -12.95
CA HIS A 447 5.60 10.30 -12.96
C HIS A 447 5.43 11.26 -11.78
N VAL A 448 5.97 10.87 -10.62
CA VAL A 448 5.92 11.63 -9.38
C VAL A 448 7.34 11.79 -8.84
N LEU A 449 7.73 13.02 -8.51
CA LEU A 449 8.95 13.29 -7.74
C LEU A 449 8.56 13.57 -6.29
N TYR A 450 9.08 12.79 -5.35
CA TYR A 450 8.97 13.05 -3.92
C TYR A 450 10.32 13.53 -3.41
N PHE A 451 10.40 14.77 -2.93
CA PHE A 451 11.61 15.33 -2.33
C PHE A 451 11.43 15.47 -0.82
N THR A 452 12.38 14.96 -0.04
CA THR A 452 12.47 15.15 1.41
C THR A 452 13.83 15.72 1.79
N GLY A 453 13.85 16.79 2.58
CA GLY A 453 15.09 17.45 2.95
C GLY A 453 14.90 18.92 3.29
N HIS A 454 15.99 19.68 3.21
CA HIS A 454 15.96 21.11 3.47
C HIS A 454 15.44 21.90 2.26
N GLY A 455 14.74 22.98 2.57
CA GLY A 455 14.35 23.98 1.60
C GLY A 455 14.80 25.36 2.08
N GLU A 456 15.05 26.24 1.13
CA GLU A 456 15.41 27.64 1.36
C GLU A 456 14.43 28.55 0.60
N PRO A 457 14.36 29.85 0.91
CA PRO A 457 13.60 30.80 0.13
C PRO A 457 13.89 30.68 -1.39
N GLY A 458 12.91 30.21 -2.15
CA GLY A 458 13.01 30.06 -3.62
C GLY A 458 13.78 28.85 -4.13
N GLY A 459 14.16 27.88 -3.28
CA GLY A 459 14.93 26.72 -3.71
C GLY A 459 14.90 25.50 -2.78
N LEU A 460 15.51 24.42 -3.23
CA LEU A 460 15.73 23.20 -2.46
C LEU A 460 17.23 22.97 -2.25
N VAL A 461 17.59 22.35 -1.14
CA VAL A 461 18.99 22.10 -0.80
C VAL A 461 19.34 20.64 -1.13
N PHE A 462 20.29 20.46 -2.04
CA PHE A 462 20.90 19.18 -2.39
C PHE A 462 22.27 19.04 -1.73
N GLU A 463 22.95 17.92 -1.96
CA GLU A 463 24.33 17.71 -1.55
C GLU A 463 25.30 17.98 -2.71
N LYS A 464 26.47 18.55 -2.39
CA LYS A 464 27.67 18.54 -3.25
C LYS A 464 28.41 17.22 -3.11
N ASP A 465 29.41 17.00 -3.96
CA ASP A 465 30.30 15.82 -3.88
C ASP A 465 31.08 15.72 -2.55
N ASP A 466 31.27 16.85 -1.85
CA ASP A 466 31.90 16.90 -0.52
C ASP A 466 30.89 16.72 0.65
N GLY A 467 29.61 16.51 0.34
CA GLY A 467 28.53 16.33 1.34
C GLY A 467 28.04 17.62 1.99
N THR A 468 28.44 18.79 1.49
CA THR A 468 27.93 20.11 1.94
C THR A 468 26.72 20.57 1.11
N ALA A 469 26.03 21.61 1.58
CA ALA A 469 24.82 22.12 0.95
C ALA A 469 25.05 22.65 -0.47
N ASP A 470 24.20 22.25 -1.40
CA ASP A 470 24.07 22.75 -2.77
C ASP A 470 22.66 23.31 -2.99
N VAL A 471 22.50 24.62 -2.87
CA VAL A 471 21.19 25.27 -3.02
C VAL A 471 20.86 25.41 -4.51
N ARG A 472 19.71 24.86 -4.93
CA ARG A 472 19.22 24.93 -6.31
C ARG A 472 17.92 25.69 -6.35
N SER A 473 17.86 26.68 -7.23
CA SER A 473 16.67 27.52 -7.41
C SER A 473 15.48 26.73 -7.95
N ALA A 474 14.27 27.19 -7.66
CA ALA A 474 13.06 26.58 -8.16
C ALA A 474 13.00 26.62 -9.70
N GLU A 475 13.59 27.62 -10.34
CA GLU A 475 13.73 27.74 -11.79
C GLU A 475 14.66 26.67 -12.38
N GLU A 476 15.80 26.39 -11.72
CA GLU A 476 16.71 25.31 -12.12
C GLU A 476 16.03 23.94 -11.99
N ILE A 477 15.28 23.72 -10.91
CA ILE A 477 14.52 22.49 -10.70
C ILE A 477 13.40 22.38 -11.74
N GLY A 478 12.64 23.44 -11.99
CA GLY A 478 11.60 23.48 -13.02
C GLY A 478 12.15 23.14 -14.41
N THR A 479 13.30 23.71 -14.76
CA THR A 479 14.03 23.40 -16.00
C THR A 479 14.47 21.93 -16.06
N LEU A 480 14.88 21.35 -14.91
CA LEU A 480 15.19 19.92 -14.81
C LEU A 480 13.94 19.03 -14.93
N LEU A 481 12.74 19.49 -14.58
CA LEU A 481 11.54 18.66 -14.71
C LEU A 481 10.84 18.81 -16.07
N ALA A 482 11.02 19.97 -16.71
CA ALA A 482 10.40 20.30 -17.98
C ALA A 482 10.61 19.20 -19.03
N GLY A 483 9.52 18.75 -19.66
CA GLY A 483 9.52 17.75 -20.72
C GLY A 483 9.88 16.31 -20.33
N ARG A 484 10.16 16.02 -19.04
CA ARG A 484 10.55 14.67 -18.57
C ARG A 484 9.38 13.78 -18.15
N GLY A 485 8.14 14.23 -18.33
CA GLY A 485 6.94 13.47 -18.00
C GLY A 485 6.55 13.45 -16.52
N VAL A 486 7.23 14.24 -15.68
CA VAL A 486 6.85 14.46 -14.29
C VAL A 486 5.56 15.25 -14.23
N ARG A 487 4.57 14.72 -13.51
CA ARG A 487 3.20 15.25 -13.43
C ARG A 487 2.87 15.82 -12.07
N LEU A 488 3.51 15.27 -11.04
CA LEU A 488 3.31 15.63 -9.66
C LEU A 488 4.68 15.76 -8.98
N VAL A 489 4.86 16.85 -8.24
CA VAL A 489 5.98 16.99 -7.31
C VAL A 489 5.42 17.10 -5.90
N VAL A 490 5.99 16.34 -4.97
CA VAL A 490 5.66 16.41 -3.55
C VAL A 490 6.91 16.87 -2.80
N LEU A 491 6.82 18.03 -2.15
CA LEU A 491 7.92 18.68 -1.46
C LEU A 491 7.71 18.60 0.06
N ASN A 492 8.35 17.62 0.70
CA ASN A 492 8.48 17.56 2.16
C ASN A 492 9.73 18.34 2.60
N ALA A 493 9.69 19.67 2.45
CA ALA A 493 10.77 20.58 2.78
C ALA A 493 10.22 21.89 3.35
N CYS A 494 11.03 22.60 4.16
CA CYS A 494 10.73 23.97 4.55
C CYS A 494 10.49 24.86 3.33
N TYR A 495 9.63 25.87 3.47
CA TYR A 495 9.41 26.93 2.46
C TYR A 495 8.88 26.47 1.09
N GLY A 496 8.55 25.19 0.90
CA GLY A 496 8.06 24.68 -0.38
C GLY A 496 6.78 25.37 -0.86
N ALA A 497 5.87 25.72 0.05
CA ALA A 497 4.60 26.40 -0.23
C ALA A 497 4.54 27.88 0.21
N GLN A 498 5.63 28.46 0.72
CA GLN A 498 5.61 29.80 1.32
C GLN A 498 6.34 30.82 0.44
N ALA A 499 5.60 31.75 -0.18
CA ALA A 499 6.17 32.91 -0.85
C ALA A 499 6.85 33.83 0.19
N GLN A 500 8.17 34.03 0.13
CA GLN A 500 8.92 34.70 1.22
C GLN A 500 8.96 36.22 1.09
N ALA A 501 9.16 36.71 -0.14
CA ALA A 501 9.24 38.13 -0.42
C ALA A 501 8.01 38.55 -1.24
N PRO A 502 7.69 39.86 -1.22
CA PRO A 502 6.67 40.42 -2.05
C PRO A 502 6.68 39.92 -3.49
N ASP A 503 7.87 39.79 -4.07
CA ASP A 503 8.08 39.57 -5.50
C ASP A 503 8.61 38.15 -5.80
N LEU A 504 8.65 37.26 -4.81
CA LEU A 504 9.16 35.90 -4.98
C LEU A 504 8.05 34.87 -4.80
N ASN A 505 7.91 34.03 -5.81
CA ASN A 505 7.07 32.84 -5.76
C ASN A 505 7.67 31.79 -4.81
N SER A 506 6.79 30.96 -4.24
CA SER A 506 7.21 29.72 -3.58
C SER A 506 7.77 28.72 -4.59
N VAL A 507 8.53 27.73 -4.12
CA VAL A 507 9.05 26.65 -5.00
C VAL A 507 7.89 25.98 -5.74
N ALA A 508 6.76 25.73 -5.06
CA ALA A 508 5.60 25.12 -5.68
C ALA A 508 4.98 25.97 -6.79
N GLU A 509 4.84 27.28 -6.58
CA GLU A 509 4.32 28.20 -7.61
C GLU A 509 5.25 28.25 -8.83
N THR A 510 6.57 28.40 -8.62
CA THR A 510 7.55 28.42 -9.72
C THR A 510 7.55 27.11 -10.51
N LEU A 511 7.45 25.96 -9.84
CA LEU A 511 7.37 24.66 -10.52
C LEU A 511 6.08 24.51 -11.31
N VAL A 512 4.96 25.00 -10.76
CA VAL A 512 3.69 25.02 -11.47
C VAL A 512 3.77 25.92 -12.70
N GLU A 513 4.31 27.13 -12.58
CA GLU A 513 4.54 28.06 -13.70
C GLU A 513 5.46 27.45 -14.77
N ALA A 514 6.50 26.72 -14.35
CA ALA A 514 7.42 25.99 -15.22
C ALA A 514 6.80 24.76 -15.92
N GLY A 515 5.51 24.47 -15.68
CA GLY A 515 4.76 23.45 -16.42
C GLY A 515 4.49 22.16 -15.65
N VAL A 516 4.86 22.06 -14.37
CA VAL A 516 4.44 20.93 -13.53
C VAL A 516 2.93 21.04 -13.25
N PRO A 517 2.12 20.03 -13.61
CA PRO A 517 0.66 20.12 -13.48
C PRO A 517 0.13 20.31 -12.06
N ALA A 518 0.75 19.64 -11.09
CA ALA A 518 0.46 19.84 -9.68
C ALA A 518 1.70 19.72 -8.80
N VAL A 519 1.71 20.50 -7.74
CA VAL A 519 2.73 20.42 -6.68
C VAL A 519 2.04 20.38 -5.33
N VAL A 520 2.39 19.42 -4.50
CA VAL A 520 2.02 19.40 -3.08
C VAL A 520 3.25 19.82 -2.30
N ALA A 521 3.15 20.88 -1.52
CA ALA A 521 4.29 21.40 -0.77
C ALA A 521 3.89 21.81 0.64
N MET A 522 4.85 21.73 1.56
CA MET A 522 4.62 22.10 2.95
C MET A 522 4.84 23.61 3.18
N GLN A 523 3.97 24.24 3.99
CA GLN A 523 4.13 25.65 4.40
C GLN A 523 5.24 25.86 5.43
N SER A 524 5.65 24.79 6.11
CA SER A 524 6.77 24.70 7.04
C SER A 524 7.23 23.23 7.04
N ALA A 525 8.48 22.93 7.39
CA ALA A 525 8.88 21.53 7.48
C ALA A 525 8.00 20.78 8.47
N ILE A 526 7.56 19.59 8.05
CA ILE A 526 7.02 18.63 9.00
C ILE A 526 8.18 18.24 9.92
N LEU A 527 8.07 18.54 11.21
CA LEU A 527 9.15 18.24 12.16
C LEU A 527 9.36 16.73 12.22
N THR A 528 10.54 16.27 11.79
CA THR A 528 10.93 14.86 11.81
C THR A 528 11.94 14.53 12.94
N GLY A 529 12.27 15.49 13.81
CA GLY A 529 13.20 15.27 14.95
C GLY A 529 12.64 14.38 16.08
N GLN A 530 13.34 14.35 17.24
CA GLN A 530 13.06 13.49 18.42
C GLN A 530 11.63 13.52 19.01
N ALA A 531 10.72 14.32 18.45
CA ALA A 531 9.35 14.50 18.93
C ALA A 531 8.26 13.70 18.16
N SER A 532 8.56 13.06 17.01
CA SER A 532 7.76 12.05 16.27
C SER A 532 7.68 12.32 14.76
N SER A 533 8.12 11.39 13.92
CA SER A 533 7.94 11.42 12.45
C SER A 533 6.51 11.10 11.99
N LEU A 534 5.58 10.86 12.92
CA LEU A 534 4.26 10.32 12.64
C LEU A 534 3.40 11.17 11.68
N PRO A 535 3.38 12.52 11.73
CA PRO A 535 2.65 13.33 10.75
C PRO A 535 3.16 13.14 9.31
N ALA A 536 4.47 13.11 9.11
CA ALA A 536 5.07 12.90 7.79
C ALA A 536 4.74 11.50 7.26
N ILE A 537 4.87 10.49 8.11
CA ILE A 537 4.54 9.09 7.79
C ILE A 537 3.06 8.97 7.40
N ARG A 538 2.15 9.55 8.19
CA ARG A 538 0.71 9.51 7.93
C ARG A 538 0.33 10.26 6.67
N PHE A 539 0.93 11.42 6.45
CA PHE A 539 0.77 12.16 5.20
C PHE A 539 1.13 11.29 3.99
N ALA A 540 2.35 10.74 3.97
CA ALA A 540 2.85 9.98 2.82
C ALA A 540 2.02 8.71 2.57
N ASN A 541 1.70 7.96 3.63
CA ASN A 541 0.91 6.73 3.51
C ASN A 541 -0.48 6.99 2.95
N GLU A 542 -1.24 7.93 3.52
CA GLU A 542 -2.59 8.23 3.03
C GLU A 542 -2.57 8.85 1.63
N PHE A 543 -1.62 9.74 1.38
CA PHE A 543 -1.50 10.41 0.08
C PHE A 543 -1.21 9.41 -1.05
N PHE A 544 -0.17 8.59 -0.89
CA PHE A 544 0.21 7.62 -1.93
C PHE A 544 -0.77 6.45 -2.05
N PHE A 545 -1.45 6.08 -0.96
CA PHE A 545 -2.53 5.11 -1.00
C PHE A 545 -3.65 5.55 -1.94
N HIS A 546 -4.21 6.74 -1.73
CA HIS A 546 -5.29 7.25 -2.56
C HIS A 546 -4.80 7.60 -3.98
N LEU A 547 -3.56 8.05 -4.14
CA LEU A 547 -2.98 8.30 -5.46
C LEU A 547 -2.89 7.00 -6.29
N ALA A 548 -2.51 5.88 -5.67
CA ALA A 548 -2.50 4.57 -6.32
C ALA A 548 -3.91 4.06 -6.67
N LEU A 549 -4.96 4.58 -6.02
CA LEU A 549 -6.36 4.32 -6.41
C LEU A 549 -6.84 5.22 -7.55
N GLY A 550 -6.01 6.11 -8.09
CA GLY A 550 -6.38 7.03 -9.17
C GLY A 550 -7.23 8.21 -8.69
N TRP A 551 -7.18 8.54 -7.41
CA TRP A 551 -7.92 9.68 -6.86
C TRP A 551 -7.33 11.02 -7.33
N PRO A 552 -8.15 12.08 -7.41
CA PRO A 552 -7.65 13.44 -7.60
C PRO A 552 -6.61 13.82 -6.55
N VAL A 553 -5.55 14.54 -6.95
CA VAL A 553 -4.42 14.88 -6.05
C VAL A 553 -4.87 15.69 -4.83
N ASP A 554 -5.80 16.63 -5.00
CA ASP A 554 -6.36 17.40 -3.91
C ASP A 554 -7.20 16.55 -2.94
N ALA A 555 -7.89 15.52 -3.44
CA ALA A 555 -8.56 14.55 -2.58
C ALA A 555 -7.55 13.70 -1.78
N CYS A 556 -6.44 13.33 -2.40
CA CYS A 556 -5.33 12.64 -1.73
C CYS A 556 -4.75 13.51 -0.60
N VAL A 557 -4.62 14.83 -0.83
CA VAL A 557 -4.22 15.78 0.22
C VAL A 557 -5.27 15.82 1.34
N THR A 558 -6.58 15.89 1.03
CA THR A 558 -7.62 15.89 2.05
C THR A 558 -7.57 14.65 2.95
N GLU A 559 -7.47 13.44 2.38
CA GLU A 559 -7.35 12.21 3.19
C GLU A 559 -6.04 12.19 4.00
N ALA A 560 -4.94 12.70 3.43
CA ALA A 560 -3.69 12.84 4.17
C ALA A 560 -3.82 13.78 5.38
N ARG A 561 -4.53 14.90 5.25
CA ARG A 561 -4.80 15.80 6.39
C ARG A 561 -5.64 15.13 7.47
N ILE A 562 -6.66 14.37 7.08
CA ILE A 562 -7.50 13.59 8.01
C ILE A 562 -6.65 12.56 8.75
N GLY A 563 -5.84 11.77 8.04
CA GLY A 563 -4.95 10.78 8.66
C GLY A 563 -3.90 11.40 9.58
N MET A 564 -3.38 12.58 9.25
CA MET A 564 -2.48 13.34 10.15
C MET A 564 -3.22 13.78 11.44
N GLN A 565 -4.44 14.30 11.30
CA GLN A 565 -5.27 14.74 12.44
C GLN A 565 -5.69 13.56 13.32
N ASP A 566 -6.07 12.42 12.74
CA ASP A 566 -6.47 11.23 13.48
C ASP A 566 -5.29 10.64 14.26
N ALA A 567 -4.09 10.64 13.67
CA ALA A 567 -2.90 10.13 14.33
C ALA A 567 -2.43 11.03 15.46
N LEU A 568 -2.56 12.35 15.30
CA LEU A 568 -2.12 13.35 16.27
C LEU A 568 -3.17 14.48 16.41
N PRO A 569 -4.27 14.24 17.14
CA PRO A 569 -5.39 15.20 17.24
C PRO A 569 -5.03 16.55 17.84
N GLU A 570 -3.93 16.57 18.58
CA GLU A 570 -3.39 17.73 19.27
C GLU A 570 -2.42 18.57 18.41
N SER A 571 -2.01 18.06 17.25
CA SER A 571 -1.14 18.74 16.29
C SER A 571 -1.95 19.62 15.34
N LEU A 572 -1.29 20.63 14.77
CA LEU A 572 -1.83 21.45 13.69
C LEU A 572 -1.09 21.23 12.36
N GLN A 573 -0.16 20.27 12.33
CA GLN A 573 0.67 20.01 11.15
C GLN A 573 -0.13 19.47 9.95
N TRP A 574 -1.37 19.00 10.16
CA TRP A 574 -2.30 18.68 9.08
C TRP A 574 -2.56 19.88 8.15
N ALA A 575 -2.38 21.12 8.63
CA ALA A 575 -2.58 22.32 7.82
C ALA A 575 -1.36 22.69 6.94
N LEU A 576 -0.21 22.03 7.13
CA LEU A 576 1.02 22.33 6.39
C LEU A 576 0.97 21.96 4.90
N PRO A 577 0.42 20.80 4.48
CA PRO A 577 0.39 20.44 3.07
C PRO A 577 -0.55 21.37 2.29
N VAL A 578 -0.05 21.98 1.22
CA VAL A 578 -0.80 22.84 0.30
C VAL A 578 -0.75 22.22 -1.09
N CYS A 579 -1.91 22.17 -1.74
CA CYS A 579 -2.07 21.64 -3.09
C CYS A 579 -2.10 22.79 -4.11
N PHE A 580 -1.10 22.86 -4.98
CA PHE A 580 -1.03 23.79 -6.10
C PHE A 580 -1.35 23.06 -7.39
N MET A 581 -2.30 23.57 -8.17
CA MET A 581 -2.79 22.89 -9.38
C MET A 581 -3.16 23.90 -10.47
N ARG A 582 -2.69 23.63 -11.70
CA ARG A 582 -2.99 24.46 -12.88
C ARG A 582 -4.45 24.35 -13.28
N THR A 583 -4.96 23.23 -13.75
CA THR A 583 -6.37 23.13 -14.17
C THR A 583 -6.82 21.67 -14.15
N GLY A 584 -8.14 21.48 -14.25
CA GLY A 584 -8.75 20.16 -14.35
C GLY A 584 -9.32 19.64 -13.04
N ASP A 585 -9.92 18.46 -13.13
CA ASP A 585 -10.56 17.70 -12.05
C ASP A 585 -9.57 17.09 -11.04
N GLY A 586 -8.27 17.42 -11.15
CA GLY A 586 -7.21 16.96 -10.27
C GLY A 586 -6.75 15.54 -10.49
N ARG A 587 -7.31 14.83 -11.48
CA ARG A 587 -6.80 13.54 -11.92
C ARG A 587 -5.61 13.79 -12.82
N LEU A 588 -4.44 13.33 -12.38
CA LEU A 588 -3.21 13.46 -13.17
C LEU A 588 -2.88 12.20 -13.97
N PHE A 589 -3.45 11.07 -13.56
CA PHE A 589 -3.12 9.74 -14.04
C PHE A 589 -4.41 8.98 -14.34
N SER A 590 -4.44 8.25 -15.45
CA SER A 590 -5.44 7.22 -15.73
C SER A 590 -4.75 5.87 -15.87
N PHE A 591 -5.31 4.83 -15.26
CA PHE A 591 -4.79 3.47 -15.35
C PHE A 591 -5.60 2.72 -16.42
N GLU A 592 -4.94 2.07 -17.38
CA GLU A 592 -5.62 1.33 -18.48
C GLU A 592 -6.52 0.18 -18.00
N SER A 593 -6.40 -0.24 -16.73
CA SER A 593 -7.32 -1.21 -16.11
C SER A 593 -8.73 -0.66 -15.92
N ASP A 594 -8.88 0.67 -15.89
CA ASP A 594 -10.10 1.37 -15.50
C ASP A 594 -10.94 1.81 -16.71
N GLU A 595 -10.40 1.64 -17.93
CA GLU A 595 -11.18 1.76 -19.17
C GLU A 595 -11.85 0.42 -19.46
N SER A 596 -13.10 0.29 -19.05
CA SER A 596 -14.06 -0.61 -19.69
C SER A 596 -14.50 -0.01 -21.02
N ASP A 597 -14.50 -0.83 -22.08
CA ASP A 597 -15.13 -0.52 -23.38
C ASP A 597 -16.47 0.23 -23.26
#